data_AF-A0A9W9F710-F1
#
_entry.id   AF-A0A9W9F710-F1
#
_cell.length_a   1.000
_cell.length_b   1.000
_cell.length_c   1.000
_cell.angle_alpha   90.00
_cell.angle_beta   90.00
_cell.angle_gamma   90.00
#
_symmetry.space_group_name_H-M   'P 1'
#
loop_
_entity.id
_entity.type
_entity.pdbx_description
1 polymer ?
#
loop_
_entity_poly.entity_id
_entity_poly.type
_entity_poly.pdbx_seq_one_letter_code
_entity_poly.pdbx_strand_id
1 'polypeptide(L)' 'MVVVANLKACEDGWMLLLAINHKGKVLPFRIRERASWTTQLLVNFMDGQHSDENTDNPEEDVEYYMRGEDGWAPSSVA' A
#
# COMPACT_ATOMS: atom_id res chain seq x y z
N MET A 1 8.94 3.96 -4.52
CA MET A 1 8.07 3.05 -3.75
C MET A 1 8.91 2.04 -2.99
N VAL A 2 8.56 1.73 -1.74
CA VAL A 2 9.13 0.59 -0.99
C VAL A 2 8.03 -0.41 -0.68
N VAL A 3 8.28 -1.67 -1.07
CA VAL A 3 7.40 -2.81 -0.77
C VAL A 3 7.95 -3.51 0.46
N VAL A 4 7.15 -3.56 1.53
CA VAL A 4 7.51 -4.23 2.78
C VAL A 4 6.78 -5.57 2.84
N ALA A 5 7.56 -6.65 2.67
CA ALA A 5 7.08 -8.02 2.85
C ALA A 5 7.22 -8.42 4.33
N ASN A 6 6.12 -8.49 5.06
CA ASN A 6 6.10 -9.11 6.39
C ASN A 6 5.61 -10.54 6.23
N LEU A 7 6.40 -11.54 6.66
CA LEU A 7 6.10 -12.95 6.47
C LEU A 7 4.67 -13.34 6.89
N LYS A 8 4.23 -12.91 8.07
CA LYS A 8 2.89 -13.22 8.60
C LYS A 8 1.78 -12.56 7.78
N ALA A 9 1.97 -11.31 7.37
CA ALA A 9 1.01 -10.64 6.48
C ALA A 9 0.96 -11.33 5.10
N CYS A 10 2.11 -11.77 4.59
CA CYS A 10 2.21 -12.47 3.31
C CYS A 10 1.55 -13.85 3.34
N GLU A 11 1.61 -14.57 4.46
CA GLU A 11 0.89 -15.83 4.67
C GLU A 11 -0.63 -15.64 4.50
N ASP A 12 -1.15 -14.49 4.95
CA ASP A 12 -2.56 -14.10 4.77
C ASP A 12 -2.83 -13.42 3.41
N GLY A 13 -1.84 -13.40 2.51
CA GLY A 13 -1.97 -12.83 1.15
C GLY A 13 -1.87 -11.31 1.08
N TRP A 14 -1.27 -10.65 2.08
CA TRP A 14 -1.16 -9.19 2.18
C TRP A 14 0.28 -8.69 2.13
N MET A 15 0.42 -7.42 1.74
CA MET A 15 1.66 -6.66 1.68
C MET A 15 1.43 -5.25 2.20
N LEU A 16 2.48 -4.65 2.79
CA LEU A 16 2.48 -3.24 3.18
C LEU A 16 3.32 -2.43 2.18
N LEU A 17 2.76 -1.34 1.69
CA LEU A 17 3.43 -0.42 0.79
C LEU A 17 3.69 0.89 1.52
N LEU A 18 4.95 1.34 1.45
CA LEU A 18 5.38 2.64 1.97
C LEU A 18 5.82 3.51 0.79
N ALA A 19 5.14 4.65 0.64
CA ALA A 19 5.55 5.67 -0.29
C ALA A 19 6.76 6.44 0.26
N ILE A 20 7.78 6.64 -0.58
CA ILE A 20 8.97 7.43 -0.24
C ILE A 20 9.16 8.47 -1.31
N ASN A 21 9.27 9.74 -0.91
CA ASN A 21 9.51 10.84 -1.83
C ASN A 21 10.99 10.96 -2.24
N HIS A 22 11.27 11.86 -3.18
CA HIS A 22 12.63 12.11 -3.70
C HIS A 22 13.65 12.55 -2.64
N LYS A 23 13.22 12.96 -1.44
CA LYS A 23 14.08 13.32 -0.31
C LYS A 23 14.36 12.14 0.63
N GLY A 24 13.91 10.93 0.28
CA GLY A 24 14.02 9.76 1.13
C GLY A 24 13.08 9.78 2.33
N LYS A 25 12.06 10.65 2.35
CA LYS A 25 11.08 10.69 3.44
C LYS A 25 9.93 9.74 3.15
N VAL A 26 9.62 8.89 4.12
CA VAL A 26 8.40 8.08 4.12
C VAL A 26 7.20 9.02 4.25
N LEU A 27 6.21 8.87 3.38
CA LEU A 27 4.95 9.61 3.46
C LEU A 27 4.09 9.02 4.60
N PRO A 28 3.25 9.85 5.26
CA PRO A 28 2.54 9.44 6.47
C PRO A 28 1.49 8.34 6.24
N PHE A 29 0.93 8.23 5.04
CA PHE A 29 -0.03 7.18 4.72
C PHE A 29 0.63 5.82 4.46
N ARG A 30 -0.13 4.75 4.75
CA ARG A 30 0.26 3.36 4.51
C ARG A 30 -0.81 2.66 3.69
N ILE A 31 -0.39 1.79 2.78
CA ILE A 31 -1.33 1.02 1.96
C ILE A 31 -1.12 -0.46 2.22
N ARG A 32 -2.20 -1.13 2.59
CA ARG A 32 -2.28 -2.59 2.57
C ARG A 32 -2.94 -3.03 1.29
N GLU A 33 -2.24 -3.93 0.60
CA GLU A 33 -2.69 -4.49 -0.66
C GLU A 33 -2.48 -6.00 -0.67
N ARG A 34 -3.21 -6.69 -1.54
CA ARG A 34 -2.99 -8.09 -1.83
C ARG A 34 -1.60 -8.34 -2.43
N ALA A 35 -0.92 -9.35 -1.91
CA ALA A 35 0.38 -9.78 -2.41
C ALA A 35 0.35 -10.10 -3.92
N SER A 36 -0.75 -10.67 -4.41
CA SER A 36 -0.98 -10.97 -5.83
C SER A 36 -0.95 -9.75 -6.75
N TRP A 37 -1.14 -8.54 -6.22
CA TRP A 37 -1.15 -7.30 -7.00
C TRP A 37 0.18 -6.54 -6.97
N THR A 38 1.18 -7.04 -6.24
CA THR A 38 2.50 -6.41 -6.14
C THR A 38 3.10 -6.15 -7.53
N THR A 39 2.99 -7.10 -8.45
CA THR A 39 3.50 -6.95 -9.83
C THR A 39 2.83 -5.79 -10.56
N GLN A 40 1.50 -5.65 -10.47
CA GLN A 40 0.78 -4.56 -11.12
C GLN A 40 1.16 -3.20 -10.53
N LEU A 41 1.27 -3.11 -9.20
CA LEU A 41 1.68 -1.88 -8.53
C LEU A 41 3.10 -1.45 -8.94
N LEU A 42 4.02 -2.41 -9.10
CA LEU A 42 5.35 -2.14 -9.61
C LEU A 42 5.31 -1.65 -11.06
N VAL A 43 4.47 -2.26 -11.91
CA VAL A 43 4.28 -1.81 -13.30
C VAL A 43 3.75 -0.38 -13.33
N ASN A 44 2.69 -0.06 -12.58
CA ASN A 44 2.15 1.30 -12.54
C ASN A 44 3.20 2.33 -12.09
N PHE A 45 3.98 2.01 -11.06
CA PHE A 45 5.06 2.89 -10.60
C PHE A 45 6.13 3.10 -11.67
N MET A 46 6.52 2.03 -12.39
CA MET A 46 7.48 2.13 -13.51
C MET A 46 6.91 2.94 -14.69
N ASP A 47 5.59 2.89 -14.90
CA ASP A 47 4.87 3.67 -15.91
C ASP A 47 4.59 5.12 -15.49
N GLY A 48 5.09 5.53 -14.32
CA GLY A 48 5.08 6.92 -13.88
C GLY A 48 3.97 7.29 -12.89
N GLN A 49 3.22 6.31 -12.35
CA GLN A 49 2.26 6.59 -11.28
C GLN A 49 2.98 7.20 -10.07
N HIS A 50 2.54 8.39 -9.65
CA HIS A 50 3.10 9.05 -8.49
C HIS A 50 2.70 8.31 -7.20
N SER A 51 3.55 8.41 -6.18
CA SER A 51 3.35 7.66 -4.94
C SER A 51 2.13 8.13 -4.14
N ASP A 52 1.74 9.40 -4.28
CA ASP A 52 0.58 10.05 -3.65
C ASP A 52 -0.74 9.88 -4.43
N GLU A 53 -0.73 9.27 -5.61
CA GLU A 53 -1.96 8.99 -6.38
C GLU A 53 -2.84 7.89 -5.74
N ASN A 54 -2.32 7.16 -4.75
CA ASN A 54 -3.04 6.09 -4.07
C ASN A 54 -3.66 6.53 -2.72
N THR A 55 -3.79 7.84 -2.50
CA THR A 55 -4.38 8.44 -1.28
C THR A 55 -5.14 9.71 -1.66
N ASP A 56 -6.27 9.97 -1.00
CA ASP A 56 -7.00 11.23 -1.16
C ASP A 56 -6.31 12.40 -0.44
N ASN A 57 -5.51 12.09 0.59
CA ASN A 57 -4.78 13.06 1.39
C ASN A 57 -3.37 12.53 1.76
N PRO A 58 -2.31 12.94 1.03
CA PRO A 58 -0.96 12.41 1.26
C PRO A 58 -0.30 12.90 2.54
N GLU A 59 -0.86 13.89 3.23
CA GLU A 59 -0.34 14.43 4.49
C GLU A 59 -1.00 13.79 5.73
N GLU A 60 -2.01 12.95 5.54
CA GLU A 60 -2.72 12.29 6.63
C GLU A 60 -2.03 10.99 7.07
N ASP A 61 -1.94 10.78 8.38
CA ASP A 61 -1.42 9.54 8.97
C ASP A 61 -2.52 8.48 9.03
N VAL A 62 -2.76 7.85 7.88
CA VAL A 62 -3.84 6.87 7.69
C VAL A 62 -3.32 5.57 7.11
N GLU A 63 -4.06 4.50 7.32
CA GLU A 63 -3.84 3.19 6.70
C GLU A 63 -5.02 2.87 5.78
N TYR A 64 -4.72 2.70 4.49
CA TYR A 64 -5.70 2.34 3.47
C TYR A 64 -5.68 0.84 3.19
N TYR A 65 -6.87 0.26 3.07
CA TYR A 65 -7.09 -1.09 2.60
C TYR A 65 -7.62 -1.00 1.18
N MET A 66 -6.75 -1.09 0.19
CA MET A 66 -7.10 -0.82 -1.22
C MET A 66 -8.16 -1.77 -1.78
N ARG A 67 -8.33 -2.95 -1.16
CA ARG A 67 -9.33 -3.95 -1.54
C ARG A 67 -9.92 -4.58 -0.29
N GLY A 68 -11.24 -4.69 -0.23
CA GLY A 68 -11.95 -5.33 0.88
C GLY A 68 -11.91 -6.86 0.86
N GLU A 69 -12.42 -7.44 1.95
CA GLU A 69 -12.96 -8.80 2.06
C GLU A 69 -12.05 -10.01 2.39
N ASP A 70 -10.87 -9.85 3.02
CA ASP A 70 -10.14 -11.05 3.45
C ASP A 70 -9.11 -10.83 4.57
N GLY A 71 -9.38 -11.41 5.74
CA GLY A 71 -8.40 -11.68 6.78
C GLY A 71 -8.04 -10.53 7.73
N TRP A 72 -7.77 -9.32 7.24
CA TRP A 72 -7.21 -8.23 8.07
C TRP A 72 -7.88 -6.86 7.95
N ALA A 73 -8.77 -6.63 6.99
CA ALA A 73 -9.56 -5.42 6.97
C ALA A 73 -10.54 -5.43 8.17
N PRO A 74 -10.66 -4.36 8.96
CA PRO A 74 -11.73 -4.25 9.95
C PRO A 74 -13.07 -4.46 9.24
N SER A 75 -14.01 -5.19 9.86
CA SER A 75 -15.33 -5.48 9.28
C SER A 75 -16.17 -4.24 8.96
N SER A 76 -15.72 -3.06 9.38
CA SER A 76 -16.32 -1.76 9.11
C SER A 76 -15.80 -1.08 7.83
N VAL A 77 -14.87 -1.69 7.10
CA VAL A 77 -14.36 -1.18 5.81
C VAL A 77 -15.03 -1.99 4.71
N ALA A 78 -16.29 -1.66 4.44
CA ALA A 78 -17.10 -2.19 3.35
C ALA A 78 -17.63 -1.02 2.50
#